data_AF-A0A7C8MPL8-F1
#
_entry.id   AF-A0A7C8MPL8-F1
#
_cell.length_a   1.000
_cell.length_b   1.000
_cell.length_c   1.000
_cell.angle_alpha   90.00
_cell.angle_beta   90.00
_cell.angle_gamma   90.00
#
_symmetry.space_group_name_H-M   'P 1'
#
loop_
_entity.id
_entity.type
_entity.pdbx_description
1 polymer ?
#
loop_
_entity_poly.entity_id
_entity_poly.type
_entity_poly.pdbx_seq_one_letter_code
_entity_poly.pdbx_strand_id
1 'polypeptide(L)'
;MQERLDLAVEERERAEEQASTFSRRRARELEELKQKARDAERALGRAVEDKDDLASSQKELRRQKEDLERRAAQANEEVSEVRQAMGQLRDALDDSEKQARDLEKEKADLRRAFDETQNRLEKLQKSSKTMSDELRAIQTAKTRALDSNVQSSRSSTESSRSRLTSPTPKSRAVAAQPSGTADSSGIDYVYLKNVLLQFMEQRDKKHQQALIPVLGMLLHFDKKDEQKWTAAVSTR
;
A
#
# COMPACT_ATOMS: atom_id res chain seq x y z
N MET A 1 -94.46 45.50 69.11
CA MET A 1 -94.29 45.56 67.63
C MET A 1 -92.90 46.04 67.28
N GLN A 2 -92.47 47.22 67.76
CA GLN A 2 -91.10 47.73 67.56
C GLN A 2 -90.01 46.72 67.91
N GLU A 3 -90.01 46.16 69.12
CA GLU A 3 -89.01 45.16 69.56
C GLU A 3 -88.82 43.96 68.59
N ARG A 4 -89.88 43.54 67.88
CA ARG A 4 -89.79 42.46 66.88
C ARG A 4 -89.18 42.92 65.56
N LEU A 5 -89.35 44.19 65.21
CA LEU A 5 -88.69 44.82 64.06
C LEU A 5 -87.22 45.08 64.39
N ASP A 6 -86.92 45.57 65.61
CA ASP A 6 -85.56 45.84 66.06
C ASP A 6 -84.73 44.54 66.11
N LEU A 7 -85.27 43.45 66.66
CA LEU A 7 -84.64 42.12 66.62
C LEU A 7 -84.41 41.62 65.19
N ALA A 8 -85.36 41.82 64.27
CA ALA A 8 -85.21 41.42 62.87
C ALA A 8 -84.16 42.26 62.12
N VAL A 9 -83.97 43.53 62.51
CA VAL A 9 -82.88 44.38 62.01
C VAL A 9 -81.54 43.89 62.55
N GLU A 10 -81.41 43.61 63.85
CA GLU A 10 -80.15 43.07 64.39
C GLU A 10 -79.78 41.69 63.82
N GLU A 11 -80.75 40.80 63.60
CA GLU A 11 -80.50 39.50 62.95
C GLU A 11 -80.03 39.68 61.49
N ARG A 12 -80.62 40.64 60.77
CA ARG A 12 -80.18 41.01 59.43
C ARG A 12 -78.77 41.61 59.44
N GLU A 13 -78.46 42.53 60.35
CA GLU A 13 -77.13 43.14 60.46
C GLU A 13 -76.07 42.08 60.79
N ARG A 14 -76.32 41.18 61.75
CA ARG A 14 -75.43 40.03 62.02
C ARG A 14 -75.24 39.13 60.80
N ALA A 15 -76.30 38.86 60.03
CA ALA A 15 -76.21 38.08 58.81
C ALA A 15 -75.41 38.79 57.70
N GLU A 16 -75.55 40.11 57.57
CA GLU A 16 -74.78 40.94 56.63
C GLU A 16 -73.29 41.03 57.04
N GLU A 17 -72.97 41.14 58.32
CA GLU A 17 -71.59 41.07 58.84
C GLU A 17 -70.94 39.70 58.60
N GLN A 18 -71.68 38.61 58.85
CA GLN A 18 -71.22 37.24 58.59
C GLN A 18 -71.02 37.01 57.08
N ALA A 19 -71.94 37.47 56.23
CA ALA A 19 -71.80 37.40 54.77
C ALA A 19 -70.60 38.23 54.27
N SER A 20 -70.39 39.44 54.83
CA SER A 20 -69.26 40.33 54.51
C SER A 20 -67.91 39.71 54.87
N THR A 21 -67.78 39.16 56.08
CA THR A 21 -66.56 38.50 56.54
C THR A 21 -66.26 37.22 55.76
N PHE A 22 -67.27 36.39 55.49
CA PHE A 22 -67.14 35.20 54.64
C PHE A 22 -66.76 35.57 53.20
N SER A 23 -67.38 36.59 52.61
CA SER A 23 -67.06 37.09 51.27
C SER A 23 -65.62 37.57 51.17
N ARG A 24 -65.14 38.37 52.14
CA ARG A 24 -63.74 38.82 52.21
C ARG A 24 -62.75 37.65 52.33
N ARG A 25 -63.06 36.63 53.13
CA ARG A 25 -62.24 35.43 53.25
C ARG A 25 -62.18 34.67 51.92
N ARG A 26 -63.33 34.39 51.31
CA ARG A 26 -63.44 33.68 50.03
C ARG A 26 -62.76 34.44 48.89
N ALA A 27 -62.80 35.78 48.89
CA ALA A 27 -62.08 36.60 47.92
C ALA A 27 -60.56 36.42 48.03
N ARG A 28 -60.00 36.35 49.26
CA ARG A 28 -58.56 36.08 49.47
C ARG A 28 -58.18 34.66 49.04
N GLU A 29 -58.98 33.66 49.42
CA GLU A 29 -58.76 32.26 49.01
C GLU A 29 -58.80 32.11 47.48
N LEU A 30 -59.72 32.81 46.80
CA LEU A 30 -59.75 32.85 45.32
C LEU A 30 -58.53 33.55 44.70
N GLU A 31 -58.04 34.63 45.30
CA GLU A 31 -56.85 35.34 44.81
C GLU A 31 -55.57 34.49 44.99
N GLU A 32 -55.44 33.80 46.12
CA GLU A 32 -54.38 32.81 46.35
C GLU A 32 -54.43 31.65 45.35
N LEU A 33 -55.62 31.12 45.06
CA LEU A 33 -55.79 30.03 44.09
C LEU A 33 -55.43 30.49 42.67
N LYS A 34 -55.81 31.71 42.26
CA LYS A 34 -55.38 32.29 40.97
C LYS A 34 -53.86 32.45 40.91
N GLN A 35 -53.23 32.91 42.00
CA GLN A 35 -51.78 33.07 42.04
C GLN A 35 -51.07 31.72 41.94
N LYS A 36 -51.51 30.72 42.72
CA LYS A 36 -51.01 29.33 42.65
C LYS A 36 -51.22 28.72 41.26
N ALA A 37 -52.34 28.97 40.59
CA ALA A 37 -52.59 28.52 39.22
C ALA A 37 -51.58 29.12 38.22
N ARG A 38 -51.37 30.45 38.26
CA ARG A 38 -50.37 31.13 37.42
C ARG A 38 -48.95 30.65 37.65
N ASP A 39 -48.58 30.38 38.91
CA ASP A 39 -47.25 29.87 39.23
C ASP A 39 -47.06 28.41 38.80
N ALA A 40 -48.12 27.58 38.89
CA ALA A 40 -48.13 26.24 38.32
C ALA A 40 -48.06 26.24 36.78
N GLU A 41 -48.77 27.14 36.10
CA GLU A 41 -48.68 27.33 34.64
C GLU A 41 -47.27 27.72 34.20
N ARG A 42 -46.60 28.64 34.93
CA ARG A 42 -45.20 29.03 34.67
C ARG A 42 -44.23 27.88 34.91
N ALA A 43 -44.42 27.10 35.98
CA ALA A 43 -43.60 25.94 36.27
C ALA A 43 -43.78 24.83 35.22
N LEU A 44 -45.02 24.63 34.75
CA LEU A 44 -45.32 23.71 33.65
C LEU A 44 -44.64 24.14 32.34
N GLY A 45 -44.68 25.43 32.00
CA GLY A 45 -43.98 25.97 30.83
C GLY A 45 -42.48 25.64 30.84
N ARG A 46 -41.79 25.95 31.95
CA ARG A 46 -40.37 25.62 32.14
C ARG A 46 -40.10 24.13 32.05
N ALA A 47 -40.94 23.30 32.68
CA ALA A 47 -40.80 21.85 32.62
C ALA A 47 -41.01 21.26 31.22
N VAL A 48 -41.74 21.95 30.33
CA VAL A 48 -41.85 21.60 28.91
C VAL A 48 -40.59 22.02 28.14
N GLU A 49 -40.09 23.23 28.37
CA GLU A 49 -38.83 23.72 27.78
C GLU A 49 -37.65 22.80 28.16
N ASP A 50 -37.45 22.53 29.46
CA ASP A 50 -36.41 21.61 29.97
C ASP A 50 -36.52 20.20 29.35
N LYS A 51 -37.75 19.71 29.15
CA LYS A 51 -38.00 18.39 28.54
C LYS A 51 -37.62 18.36 27.07
N ASP A 52 -37.95 19.40 26.31
CA ASP A 52 -37.66 19.47 24.88
C ASP A 52 -36.15 19.66 24.65
N ASP A 53 -35.47 20.44 25.50
CA ASP A 53 -34.01 20.55 25.53
C ASP A 53 -33.34 19.20 25.84
N LEU A 54 -33.80 18.49 26.88
CA LEU A 54 -33.31 17.15 27.22
C LEU A 54 -33.58 16.13 26.09
N ALA A 55 -34.73 16.22 25.41
CA ALA A 55 -35.04 15.35 24.27
C ALA A 55 -34.12 15.65 23.07
N SER A 56 -33.78 16.92 22.83
CA SER A 56 -32.82 17.31 21.79
C SER A 56 -31.40 16.80 22.10
N SER A 57 -30.95 16.95 23.35
CA SER A 57 -29.67 16.45 23.84
C SER A 57 -29.59 14.92 23.76
N GLN A 58 -30.64 14.21 24.16
CA GLN A 58 -30.71 12.75 24.05
C GLN A 58 -30.62 12.28 22.58
N LYS A 59 -31.27 13.00 21.65
CA LYS A 59 -31.22 12.70 20.22
C LYS A 59 -29.80 12.90 19.65
N GLU A 60 -29.10 13.95 20.09
CA GLU A 60 -27.74 14.22 19.66
C GLU A 60 -26.73 13.21 20.24
N LEU A 61 -26.84 12.87 21.53
CA LEU A 61 -26.05 11.80 22.16
C LEU A 61 -26.27 10.43 21.49
N ARG A 62 -27.49 10.12 21.03
CA ARG A 62 -27.76 8.91 20.24
C ARG A 62 -27.02 8.92 18.90
N ARG A 63 -27.05 10.02 18.16
CA ARG A 63 -26.30 10.17 16.89
C ARG A 63 -24.80 10.01 17.10
N GLN A 64 -24.24 10.70 18.10
CA GLN A 64 -22.83 10.60 18.44
C GLN A 64 -22.43 9.18 18.82
N LYS A 65 -23.29 8.46 19.56
CA LYS A 65 -23.11 7.04 19.84
C LYS A 65 -23.13 6.18 18.57
N GLU A 66 -24.12 6.34 17.70
CA GLU A 66 -24.23 5.60 16.43
C GLU A 66 -23.01 5.85 15.52
N ASP A 67 -22.51 7.08 15.44
CA ASP A 67 -21.33 7.42 14.65
C ASP A 67 -20.03 6.89 15.26
N LEU A 68 -19.91 6.85 16.60
CA LEU A 68 -18.80 6.18 17.28
C LEU A 68 -18.83 4.66 17.09
N GLU A 69 -20.01 4.03 17.16
CA GLU A 69 -20.18 2.60 16.90
C GLU A 69 -19.83 2.25 15.44
N ARG A 70 -20.22 3.08 14.47
CA ARG A 70 -19.80 2.93 13.05
C ARG A 70 -18.29 3.03 12.88
N ARG A 71 -17.64 4.05 13.48
CA ARG A 71 -16.18 4.21 13.42
C ARG A 71 -15.44 3.05 14.10
N ALA A 72 -15.96 2.55 15.22
CA ALA A 72 -15.39 1.39 15.90
C ALA A 72 -15.54 0.11 15.05
N ALA A 73 -16.66 -0.08 14.36
CA ALA A 73 -16.85 -1.19 13.42
C ALA A 73 -15.87 -1.11 12.24
N GLN A 74 -15.70 0.08 11.63
CA GLN A 74 -14.74 0.30 10.55
C GLN A 74 -13.29 0.02 11.00
N ALA A 75 -12.87 0.56 12.15
CA ALA A 75 -11.53 0.32 12.68
C ALA A 75 -11.27 -1.16 13.03
N ASN A 76 -12.28 -1.91 13.47
CA ASN A 76 -12.15 -3.35 13.71
C ASN A 76 -11.99 -4.13 12.39
N GLU A 77 -12.70 -3.73 11.32
CA GLU A 77 -12.55 -4.34 10.00
C GLU A 77 -11.16 -4.05 9.41
N GLU A 78 -10.70 -2.81 9.44
CA GLU A 78 -9.34 -2.42 9.02
C GLU A 78 -8.25 -3.21 9.77
N VAL A 79 -8.42 -3.43 11.08
CA VAL A 79 -7.51 -4.28 11.88
C VAL A 79 -7.58 -5.75 11.48
N SER A 80 -8.74 -6.25 11.05
CA SER A 80 -8.92 -7.61 10.53
C SER A 80 -8.21 -7.77 9.18
N GLU A 81 -8.43 -6.86 8.24
CA GLU A 81 -7.78 -6.82 6.93
C GLU A 81 -6.25 -6.73 7.06
N VAL A 82 -5.74 -5.84 7.91
CA VAL A 82 -4.29 -5.70 8.17
C VAL A 82 -3.70 -6.99 8.75
N ARG A 83 -4.40 -7.69 9.65
CA ARG A 83 -3.96 -8.99 10.18
C ARG A 83 -3.94 -10.07 9.10
N GLN A 84 -4.94 -10.10 8.22
CA GLN A 84 -4.97 -11.02 7.09
C GLN A 84 -3.83 -10.76 6.10
N ALA A 85 -3.58 -9.50 5.74
CA ALA A 85 -2.48 -9.09 4.89
C ALA A 85 -1.10 -9.42 5.52
N MET A 86 -0.94 -9.21 6.83
CA MET A 86 0.27 -9.64 7.55
C MET A 86 0.45 -11.17 7.56
N GLY A 87 -0.64 -11.94 7.59
CA GLY A 87 -0.58 -13.39 7.42
C GLY A 87 -0.07 -13.77 6.04
N GLN A 88 -0.71 -13.25 4.99
CA GLN A 88 -0.33 -13.49 3.59
C GLN A 88 1.13 -13.09 3.30
N LEU A 89 1.61 -11.98 3.86
CA LEU A 89 3.01 -11.56 3.72
C LEU A 89 4.00 -12.50 4.44
N ARG A 90 3.62 -13.12 5.55
CA ARG A 90 4.44 -14.14 6.22
C ARG A 90 4.47 -15.44 5.41
N ASP A 91 3.32 -15.90 4.94
CA ASP A 91 3.24 -17.11 4.11
C ASP A 91 4.08 -16.94 2.82
N ALA A 92 3.97 -15.78 2.17
CA ALA A 92 4.78 -15.44 0.99
C ALA A 92 6.28 -15.31 1.29
N LEU A 93 6.65 -14.79 2.47
CA LEU A 93 8.05 -14.73 2.91
C LEU A 93 8.60 -16.14 3.14
N ASP A 94 7.88 -16.98 3.90
CA ASP A 94 8.25 -18.37 4.18
C ASP A 94 8.41 -19.19 2.89
N ASP A 95 7.52 -19.00 1.91
CA ASP A 95 7.63 -19.65 0.60
C ASP A 95 8.80 -19.12 -0.23
N SER A 96 9.09 -17.81 -0.17
CA SER A 96 10.28 -17.23 -0.82
C SER A 96 11.59 -17.74 -0.18
N GLU A 97 11.63 -17.95 1.14
CA GLU A 97 12.77 -18.53 1.84
C GLU A 97 12.98 -20.01 1.46
N LYS A 98 11.90 -20.79 1.31
CA LYS A 98 11.98 -22.17 0.81
C LYS A 98 12.55 -22.20 -0.61
N GLN A 99 12.01 -21.38 -1.52
CA GLN A 99 12.49 -21.26 -2.89
C GLN A 99 13.98 -20.84 -2.95
N ALA A 100 14.40 -19.88 -2.13
CA ALA A 100 15.79 -19.47 -2.04
C ALA A 100 16.71 -20.63 -1.59
N ARG A 101 16.32 -21.38 -0.55
CA ARG A 101 17.07 -22.56 -0.06
C ARG A 101 17.15 -23.67 -1.11
N ASP A 102 16.10 -23.87 -1.90
CA ASP A 102 16.08 -24.90 -2.94
C ASP A 102 16.95 -24.50 -4.14
N LEU A 103 16.89 -23.24 -4.58
CA LEU A 103 17.82 -22.68 -5.58
C LEU A 103 19.29 -22.72 -5.11
N GLU A 104 19.56 -22.54 -3.82
CA GLU A 104 20.91 -22.70 -3.26
C GLU A 104 21.41 -24.16 -3.32
N LYS A 105 20.55 -25.15 -3.10
CA LYS A 105 20.88 -26.58 -3.27
C LYS A 105 21.16 -26.88 -4.74
N GLU A 106 20.26 -26.50 -5.65
CA GLU A 106 20.44 -26.71 -7.10
C GLU A 106 21.74 -26.08 -7.61
N LYS A 107 22.06 -24.86 -7.17
CA LYS A 107 23.33 -24.19 -7.46
C LYS A 107 24.55 -24.93 -6.91
N ALA A 108 24.45 -25.55 -5.73
CA ALA A 108 25.52 -26.36 -5.16
C ALA A 108 25.72 -27.68 -5.94
N ASP A 109 24.64 -28.33 -6.36
CA ASP A 109 24.68 -29.57 -7.13
C ASP A 109 25.13 -29.34 -8.58
N LEU A 110 24.72 -28.24 -9.22
CA LEU A 110 25.25 -27.81 -10.51
C LEU A 110 26.76 -27.51 -10.45
N ARG A 111 27.26 -26.92 -9.35
CA ARG A 111 28.70 -26.73 -9.13
C ARG A 111 29.44 -28.06 -9.01
N ARG A 112 28.92 -29.01 -8.21
CA ARG A 112 29.48 -30.37 -8.10
C ARG A 112 29.53 -31.07 -9.46
N ALA A 113 28.44 -31.02 -10.23
CA ALA A 113 28.38 -31.60 -11.57
C ALA A 113 29.37 -30.93 -12.55
N PHE A 114 29.51 -29.60 -12.48
CA PHE A 114 30.51 -28.86 -13.25
C PHE A 114 31.93 -29.33 -12.88
N ASP A 115 32.28 -29.34 -11.60
CA ASP A 115 33.60 -29.80 -11.13
C ASP A 115 33.87 -31.25 -11.53
N GLU A 116 32.88 -32.15 -11.47
CA GLU A 116 33.00 -33.52 -11.96
C GLU A 116 33.27 -33.59 -13.47
N THR A 117 32.55 -32.82 -14.29
CA THR A 117 32.75 -32.82 -15.75
C THR A 117 34.10 -32.22 -16.14
N GLN A 118 34.54 -31.17 -15.46
CA GLN A 118 35.88 -30.59 -15.66
C GLN A 118 36.98 -31.59 -15.24
N ASN A 119 36.83 -32.28 -14.11
CA ASN A 119 37.74 -33.35 -13.70
C ASN A 119 37.79 -34.51 -14.70
N ARG A 120 36.66 -34.89 -15.33
CA ARG A 120 36.62 -35.90 -16.40
C ARG A 120 37.33 -35.39 -17.67
N LEU A 121 37.09 -34.14 -18.05
CA LEU A 121 37.73 -33.50 -19.20
C LEU A 121 39.25 -33.40 -19.02
N GLU A 122 39.73 -32.99 -17.84
CA GLU A 122 41.17 -33.00 -17.53
C GLU A 122 41.79 -34.39 -17.59
N LYS A 123 41.10 -35.42 -17.08
CA LYS A 123 41.57 -36.82 -17.16
C LYS A 123 41.66 -37.28 -18.62
N LEU A 124 40.68 -36.95 -19.46
CA LEU A 124 40.66 -37.25 -20.89
C LEU A 124 41.74 -36.47 -21.67
N GLN A 125 41.99 -35.22 -21.32
CA GLN A 125 43.10 -34.44 -21.92
C GLN A 125 44.46 -35.03 -21.53
N LYS A 126 44.64 -35.43 -20.27
CA LYS A 126 45.87 -36.09 -19.79
C LYS A 126 46.09 -37.42 -20.52
N SER A 127 45.07 -38.28 -20.65
CA SER A 127 45.19 -39.56 -21.36
C SER A 127 45.33 -39.41 -22.89
N SER A 128 44.67 -38.43 -23.49
CA SER A 128 44.86 -38.08 -24.91
C SER A 128 46.29 -37.62 -25.19
N LYS A 129 46.88 -36.83 -24.28
CA LYS A 129 48.27 -36.40 -24.37
C LYS A 129 49.25 -37.58 -24.22
N THR A 130 49.08 -38.46 -23.23
CA THR A 130 49.94 -39.64 -23.10
C THR A 130 49.86 -40.55 -24.31
N MET A 131 48.66 -40.83 -24.84
CA MET A 131 48.51 -41.60 -26.09
C MET A 131 49.17 -40.91 -27.30
N SER A 132 49.12 -39.58 -27.39
CA SER A 132 49.78 -38.84 -28.47
C SER A 132 51.31 -38.89 -28.36
N ASP A 133 51.85 -38.79 -27.15
CA ASP A 133 53.28 -38.90 -26.88
C ASP A 133 53.79 -40.35 -27.07
N GLU A 134 52.98 -41.37 -26.71
CA GLU A 134 53.25 -42.79 -27.03
C GLU A 134 53.26 -43.05 -28.55
N LEU A 135 52.29 -42.52 -29.30
CA LEU A 135 52.26 -42.64 -30.77
C LEU A 135 53.50 -41.98 -31.40
N ARG A 136 53.95 -40.84 -30.88
CA ARG A 136 55.21 -40.18 -31.30
C ARG A 136 56.44 -41.01 -30.93
N ALA A 137 56.46 -41.64 -29.76
CA ALA A 137 57.54 -42.54 -29.34
C ALA A 137 57.60 -43.78 -30.26
N ILE A 138 56.46 -44.37 -30.61
CA ILE A 138 56.38 -45.49 -31.56
C ILE A 138 56.79 -45.05 -32.97
N GLN A 139 56.38 -43.87 -33.43
CA GLN A 139 56.82 -43.34 -34.74
C GLN A 139 58.32 -43.05 -34.79
N THR A 140 58.91 -42.50 -33.72
CA THR A 140 60.35 -42.24 -33.63
C THR A 140 61.17 -43.53 -33.46
N ALA A 141 60.67 -44.53 -32.74
CA ALA A 141 61.25 -45.87 -32.68
C ALA A 141 61.16 -46.58 -34.04
N LYS A 142 60.03 -46.48 -34.74
CA LYS A 142 59.82 -47.07 -36.07
C LYS A 142 60.67 -46.40 -37.14
N THR A 143 60.84 -45.08 -37.10
CA THR A 143 61.77 -44.37 -38.01
C THR A 143 63.22 -44.72 -37.71
N ARG A 144 63.64 -44.81 -36.43
CA ARG A 144 64.97 -45.35 -36.05
C ARG A 144 65.20 -46.80 -36.50
N ALA A 145 64.15 -47.64 -36.49
CA ALA A 145 64.22 -49.01 -36.99
C ALA A 145 64.20 -49.12 -38.54
N LEU A 146 63.76 -48.06 -39.24
CA LEU A 146 63.79 -47.97 -40.70
C LEU A 146 65.08 -47.33 -41.22
N ASP A 147 65.80 -46.57 -40.40
CA ASP A 147 67.06 -45.90 -40.75
C ASP A 147 68.23 -46.89 -41.00
N SER A 148 68.04 -48.18 -40.70
CA SER A 148 68.98 -49.24 -41.07
C SER A 148 68.71 -49.87 -42.45
N ASN A 149 67.69 -49.46 -43.21
CA ASN A 149 67.39 -50.04 -44.52
C ASN A 149 66.82 -49.05 -45.56
N VAL A 150 67.74 -48.27 -46.16
CA VAL A 150 67.81 -47.99 -47.62
C VAL A 150 66.59 -47.34 -48.31
N GLN A 151 66.75 -46.03 -48.56
CA GLN A 151 66.36 -45.25 -49.76
C GLN A 151 64.88 -45.02 -50.18
N SER A 152 64.75 -43.87 -50.84
CA SER A 152 63.78 -43.53 -51.92
C SER A 152 62.50 -42.78 -51.57
N SER A 153 62.61 -41.45 -51.61
CA SER A 153 61.86 -40.59 -52.55
C SER A 153 60.37 -40.85 -52.81
N ARG A 154 59.51 -39.90 -52.38
CA ARG A 154 58.75 -39.05 -53.31
C ARG A 154 58.07 -37.85 -52.61
N SER A 155 58.03 -36.74 -53.33
CA SER A 155 57.48 -35.43 -52.93
C SER A 155 55.99 -35.28 -53.30
N SER A 156 55.40 -34.14 -52.89
CA SER A 156 54.00 -33.66 -53.10
C SER A 156 53.07 -33.94 -51.90
N THR A 157 52.20 -33.03 -51.45
CA THR A 157 51.65 -31.83 -52.11
C THR A 157 51.74 -30.51 -51.32
N GLU A 158 51.66 -29.43 -52.09
CA GLU A 158 51.74 -27.99 -51.77
C GLU A 158 50.43 -27.40 -51.17
N SER A 159 50.60 -26.38 -50.31
CA SER A 159 49.65 -25.33 -49.87
C SER A 159 48.22 -25.63 -49.34
N SER A 160 47.98 -25.10 -48.14
CA SER A 160 47.16 -23.87 -48.02
C SER A 160 47.67 -22.95 -46.91
N ARG A 161 47.97 -21.70 -47.28
CA ARG A 161 48.58 -20.67 -46.42
C ARG A 161 47.54 -19.83 -45.68
N SER A 162 47.99 -19.22 -44.57
CA SER A 162 47.48 -17.95 -44.00
C SER A 162 46.13 -18.03 -43.25
N ARG A 163 45.88 -17.25 -42.18
CA ARG A 163 46.64 -16.13 -41.58
C ARG A 163 46.85 -16.33 -40.08
N LEU A 164 48.06 -15.98 -39.61
CA LEU A 164 48.25 -15.43 -38.28
C LEU A 164 47.70 -14.00 -38.26
N THR A 165 46.90 -13.64 -37.26
CA THR A 165 46.66 -12.24 -36.87
C THR A 165 46.28 -12.19 -35.40
N SER A 166 47.05 -11.46 -34.60
CA SER A 166 46.64 -11.12 -33.23
C SER A 166 45.47 -10.14 -33.24
N PRO A 167 44.81 -9.94 -32.08
CA PRO A 167 44.54 -8.56 -31.67
C PRO A 167 45.09 -8.25 -30.27
N THR A 168 45.63 -7.04 -30.15
CA THR A 168 45.99 -6.37 -28.90
C THR A 168 44.76 -6.15 -28.00
N PRO A 169 44.89 -6.22 -26.65
CA PRO A 169 43.87 -5.71 -25.76
C PRO A 169 43.97 -4.18 -25.69
N LYS A 170 42.95 -3.48 -26.20
CA LYS A 170 42.70 -2.07 -25.86
C LYS A 170 41.28 -1.91 -25.35
N SER A 171 41.19 -1.33 -24.17
CA SER A 171 39.99 -0.75 -23.58
C SER A 171 39.08 -0.09 -24.62
N ARG A 172 37.77 -0.42 -24.61
CA ARG A 172 36.68 0.51 -24.22
C ARG A 172 35.27 -0.05 -24.54
N ALA A 173 34.41 -0.01 -23.52
CA ALA A 173 32.95 0.15 -23.55
C ALA A 173 32.00 -0.82 -24.32
N VAL A 174 31.06 -1.39 -23.54
CA VAL A 174 29.58 -1.29 -23.68
C VAL A 174 28.84 -1.95 -24.89
N ALA A 175 27.94 -2.88 -24.49
CA ALA A 175 26.62 -3.27 -25.05
C ALA A 175 26.45 -4.38 -26.11
N ALA A 176 25.50 -5.29 -25.79
CA ALA A 176 24.51 -6.01 -26.63
C ALA A 176 25.00 -6.93 -27.78
N GLN A 177 24.35 -8.04 -28.19
CA GLN A 177 23.18 -8.85 -27.73
C GLN A 177 23.36 -10.30 -28.34
N PRO A 178 22.38 -11.23 -28.58
CA PRO A 178 20.90 -11.23 -28.50
C PRO A 178 20.28 -12.48 -27.80
N SER A 179 19.01 -12.78 -28.13
CA SER A 179 18.13 -13.93 -27.78
C SER A 179 17.89 -14.25 -26.29
N GLY A 180 16.65 -14.32 -25.81
CA GLY A 180 15.40 -14.09 -26.52
C GLY A 180 14.14 -14.36 -25.70
N THR A 181 13.68 -13.34 -24.98
CA THR A 181 12.29 -13.14 -24.54
C THR A 181 12.03 -11.65 -24.55
N ALA A 182 10.90 -11.22 -25.09
CA ALA A 182 10.53 -9.81 -25.11
C ALA A 182 9.83 -9.46 -23.80
N ASP A 183 10.53 -8.80 -22.87
CA ASP A 183 9.90 -7.94 -21.86
C ASP A 183 10.89 -6.98 -21.20
N SER A 184 10.41 -5.76 -20.93
CA SER A 184 11.10 -4.65 -20.25
C SER A 184 12.45 -4.20 -20.85
N SER A 185 12.39 -3.16 -21.68
CA SER A 185 13.52 -2.22 -21.82
C SER A 185 13.81 -1.60 -20.45
N GLY A 186 14.92 -2.00 -19.82
CA GLY A 186 15.35 -1.46 -18.53
C GLY A 186 15.46 0.06 -18.59
N ILE A 187 14.61 0.75 -17.83
CA ILE A 187 14.54 2.21 -17.79
C ILE A 187 15.89 2.74 -17.31
N ASP A 188 16.46 3.69 -18.05
CA ASP A 188 17.69 4.36 -17.59
C ASP A 188 17.36 5.24 -16.37
N TYR A 189 17.70 4.74 -15.19
CA TYR A 189 17.51 5.43 -13.92
C TYR A 189 18.22 6.79 -13.85
N VAL A 190 19.28 7.02 -14.64
CA VAL A 190 19.96 8.33 -14.73
C VAL A 190 19.06 9.33 -15.47
N TYR A 191 18.47 8.90 -16.59
CA TYR A 191 17.53 9.72 -17.35
C TYR A 191 16.23 9.96 -16.57
N LEU A 192 15.64 8.91 -15.99
CA LEU A 192 14.43 9.01 -15.15
C LEU A 192 14.64 9.96 -13.96
N LYS A 193 15.78 9.87 -13.27
CA LYS A 193 16.14 10.80 -12.18
C LYS A 193 16.15 12.26 -12.67
N ASN A 194 16.74 12.53 -13.83
CA ASN A 194 16.83 13.89 -14.37
C ASN A 194 15.46 14.43 -14.77
N VAL A 195 14.60 13.62 -15.41
CA VAL A 195 13.23 14.03 -15.80
C VAL A 195 12.35 14.27 -14.58
N LEU A 196 12.42 13.41 -13.55
CA LEU A 196 11.70 13.61 -12.28
C LEU A 196 12.20 14.87 -11.54
N LEU A 197 13.50 15.11 -11.51
CA LEU A 197 14.07 16.31 -10.89
C LEU A 197 13.62 17.59 -11.62
N GLN A 198 13.68 17.58 -12.96
CA GLN A 198 13.18 18.69 -13.79
C GLN A 198 11.68 18.94 -13.60
N PHE A 199 10.88 17.89 -13.46
CA PHE A 199 9.44 18.00 -13.17
C PHE A 199 9.16 18.64 -11.81
N MET A 200 9.94 18.26 -10.78
CA MET A 200 9.81 18.82 -9.42
C MET A 200 10.36 20.24 -9.29
N GLU A 201 11.41 20.58 -10.03
CA GLU A 201 12.02 21.91 -10.03
C GLU A 201 11.16 22.95 -10.78
N GLN A 202 10.46 22.53 -11.83
CA GLN A 202 9.71 23.43 -12.69
C GLN A 202 8.44 23.98 -12.01
N ARG A 203 8.42 25.30 -11.75
CA ARG A 203 7.30 25.97 -11.06
C ARG A 203 6.11 26.33 -11.95
N ASP A 204 6.27 26.25 -13.27
CA ASP A 204 5.20 26.54 -14.23
C ASP A 204 4.41 25.27 -14.60
N LYS A 205 3.12 25.30 -14.27
CA LYS A 205 2.14 24.22 -14.49
C LYS A 205 2.04 23.82 -15.97
N LYS A 206 2.20 24.77 -16.91
CA LYS A 206 2.16 24.46 -18.35
C LYS A 206 3.34 23.58 -18.78
N HIS A 207 4.51 23.84 -18.22
CA HIS A 207 5.71 23.05 -18.49
C HIS A 207 5.69 21.71 -17.75
N GLN A 208 5.13 21.65 -16.52
CA GLN A 208 4.86 20.38 -15.84
C GLN A 208 3.90 19.50 -16.66
N GLN A 209 2.79 20.05 -17.18
CA GLN A 209 1.86 19.33 -18.04
C GLN A 209 2.53 18.75 -19.30
N ALA A 210 3.44 19.51 -19.93
CA ALA A 210 4.20 19.03 -21.09
C ALA A 210 5.15 17.86 -20.79
N LEU A 211 5.57 17.67 -19.54
CA LEU A 211 6.41 16.57 -19.09
C LEU A 211 5.61 15.30 -18.71
N ILE A 212 4.29 15.38 -18.53
CA ILE A 212 3.46 14.22 -18.15
C ILE A 212 3.51 13.09 -19.19
N PRO A 213 3.39 13.33 -20.52
CA PRO A 213 3.52 12.26 -21.52
C PRO A 213 4.92 11.63 -21.55
N VAL A 214 5.96 12.42 -21.24
CA VAL A 214 7.36 11.93 -21.19
C VAL A 214 7.56 11.02 -19.97
N LEU A 215 7.02 11.41 -18.82
CA LEU A 215 6.96 10.56 -17.63
C LEU A 215 6.11 9.30 -17.88
N GLY A 216 5.00 9.42 -18.61
CA GLY A 216 4.15 8.30 -19.00
C GLY A 216 4.87 7.27 -19.87
N MET A 217 5.67 7.71 -20.84
CA MET A 217 6.54 6.82 -21.64
C MET A 217 7.65 6.17 -20.82
N LEU A 218 8.20 6.86 -19.81
CA LEU A 218 9.27 6.34 -18.97
C LEU A 218 8.78 5.35 -17.92
N LEU A 219 7.65 5.64 -17.27
CA LEU A 219 7.10 4.89 -16.16
C LEU A 219 5.92 3.98 -16.57
N HIS A 220 5.64 3.88 -17.87
CA HIS A 220 4.58 3.05 -18.45
C HIS A 220 3.20 3.36 -17.85
N PHE A 221 2.85 4.65 -17.74
CA PHE A 221 1.55 5.07 -17.20
C PHE A 221 0.39 4.56 -18.06
N ASP A 222 -0.70 4.14 -17.41
CA ASP A 222 -1.98 3.97 -18.08
C ASP A 222 -2.69 5.33 -18.25
N LYS A 223 -3.76 5.34 -19.05
CA LYS A 223 -4.55 6.57 -19.30
C LYS A 223 -5.19 7.16 -18.04
N LYS A 224 -5.36 6.38 -16.97
CA LYS A 224 -5.93 6.86 -15.69
C LYS A 224 -4.84 7.54 -14.88
N ASP A 225 -3.62 7.03 -14.90
CA ASP A 225 -2.48 7.62 -14.21
C ASP A 225 -2.08 8.95 -14.87
N GLU A 226 -2.00 9.04 -16.20
CA GLU A 226 -1.82 10.33 -16.89
C GLU A 226 -2.89 11.36 -16.49
N GLN A 227 -4.16 10.95 -16.36
CA GLN A 227 -5.25 11.82 -15.91
C GLN A 227 -5.09 12.25 -14.44
N LYS A 228 -4.72 11.35 -13.52
CA LYS A 228 -4.44 11.67 -12.12
C LYS A 228 -3.28 12.65 -11.99
N TRP A 229 -2.17 12.42 -12.71
CA TRP A 229 -1.01 13.32 -12.72
C TRP A 229 -1.37 14.71 -13.29
N THR A 230 -2.16 14.75 -14.36
CA THR A 230 -2.65 16.01 -14.95
C THR A 230 -3.54 16.78 -13.97
N ALA A 231 -4.43 16.08 -13.25
CA ALA A 231 -5.26 16.67 -12.21
C ALA A 231 -4.44 17.18 -11.01
N ALA A 232 -3.43 16.41 -10.56
CA ALA A 232 -2.56 16.80 -9.45
C ALA A 232 -1.72 18.05 -9.75
N VAL A 233 -1.23 18.20 -10.98
CA VAL A 233 -0.52 19.40 -11.45
C VAL A 233 -1.44 20.61 -11.60
N SER A 234 -2.73 20.39 -11.88
CA SER A 234 -3.69 21.47 -12.17
C SER A 234 -4.46 21.97 -10.92
N THR A 235 -4.41 21.25 -9.80
CA THR A 235 -5.17 21.54 -8.57
C THR A 235 -4.37 22.25 -7.47
N ARG A 236 -3.04 22.30 -7.59
CA ARG A 236 -2.17 23.29 -6.94
C ARG A 236 -1.92 24.44 -7.91
#